data_AF-A0A349VU69-F1
#
_entry.id   AF-A0A349VU69-F1
#
_cell.length_a   1.000
_cell.length_b   1.000
_cell.length_c   1.000
_cell.angle_alpha   90.00
_cell.angle_beta   90.00
_cell.angle_gamma   90.00
#
_symmetry.space_group_name_H-M   'P 1'
#
loop_
_entity.id
_entity.type
_entity.pdbx_description
1 polymer ?
#
loop_
_entity_poly.entity_id
_entity_poly.type
_entity_poly.pdbx_seq_one_letter_code
_entity_poly.pdbx_strand_id
1 'polypeptide(L)'
;FVEKFNYKRRGIESKIMPGTVTFEKLLKSSKFFSPVWLLFIDLNFLRKIKLTFNENIVHEDDLFTSFLFLEAQRTRYISASFFIRRLRAGSFMMVPYSMKNINSYFMIGTKLLAYAKENIKGKEVVDLYLNEMINAAVWKAYAMPWKNRIYILILSLRSWRKYVRIKTLFVLLFKKYTGS
;
A
#
# COMPACT_ATOMS: atom_id res chain seq x y z
N PHE A 1 1.45 4.91 -25.48
CA PHE A 1 0.65 5.63 -24.47
C PHE A 1 0.35 4.67 -23.33
N VAL A 2 1.05 4.79 -22.19
CA VAL A 2 0.99 3.78 -21.14
C VAL A 2 -0.22 4.03 -20.24
N GLU A 3 -1.12 3.06 -20.23
CA GLU A 3 -2.29 2.86 -19.37
C GLU A 3 -1.89 2.69 -17.88
N LYS A 4 -1.09 3.61 -17.30
CA LYS A 4 -0.37 3.34 -16.04
C LYS A 4 -1.15 3.63 -14.75
N PHE A 5 -2.28 4.36 -14.82
CA PHE A 5 -3.12 4.65 -13.65
C PHE A 5 -4.60 4.71 -14.04
N ASN A 6 -5.33 3.62 -13.78
CA ASN A 6 -6.78 3.59 -13.93
C ASN A 6 -7.45 3.63 -12.55
N TYR A 7 -7.93 4.82 -12.18
CA TYR A 7 -8.67 5.01 -10.93
C TYR A 7 -10.12 4.50 -10.98
N LYS A 8 -10.61 4.05 -12.14
CA LYS A 8 -11.97 3.50 -12.26
C LYS A 8 -12.01 2.12 -11.61
N ARG A 9 -12.69 2.03 -10.46
CA ARG A 9 -12.86 0.78 -9.71
C ARG A 9 -14.07 0.00 -10.24
N ARG A 10 -14.04 -0.38 -11.53
CA ARG A 10 -15.13 -1.16 -12.17
C ARG A 10 -15.40 -2.43 -11.36
N GLY A 11 -16.66 -2.77 -11.10
CA GLY A 11 -17.02 -3.98 -10.34
C GLY A 11 -17.05 -3.82 -8.81
N ILE A 12 -16.76 -2.63 -8.26
CA ILE A 12 -17.13 -2.32 -6.88
C ILE A 12 -18.57 -1.80 -6.89
N GLU A 13 -19.46 -2.49 -6.17
CA GLU A 13 -20.85 -2.10 -6.04
C GLU A 13 -21.00 -0.79 -5.24
N SER A 14 -21.95 0.04 -5.66
CA SER A 14 -22.33 1.27 -4.93
C SER A 14 -23.24 0.96 -3.73
N LYS A 15 -22.81 0.02 -2.88
CA LYS A 15 -23.49 -0.35 -1.63
C LYS A 15 -22.74 0.20 -0.42
N ILE A 16 -23.48 0.45 0.66
CA ILE A 16 -22.88 0.81 1.94
C ILE A 16 -22.32 -0.47 2.56
N MET A 17 -21.03 -0.46 2.89
CA MET A 17 -20.33 -1.60 3.46
C MET A 17 -19.35 -1.14 4.55
N PRO A 18 -18.99 -2.00 5.52
CA PRO A 18 -17.87 -1.74 6.40
C PRO A 18 -16.59 -1.48 5.60
N GLY A 19 -15.74 -0.60 6.10
CA GLY A 19 -14.51 -0.21 5.44
C GLY A 19 -13.54 -1.39 5.27
N THR A 20 -13.50 -2.32 6.24
CA THR A 20 -12.72 -3.57 6.14
C THR A 20 -13.16 -4.41 4.93
N VAL A 21 -14.47 -4.58 4.73
CA VAL A 21 -15.04 -5.32 3.59
C VAL A 21 -14.73 -4.60 2.26
N THR A 22 -14.86 -3.27 2.24
CA THR A 22 -14.50 -2.48 1.06
C THR A 22 -13.01 -2.61 0.74
N PHE A 23 -12.15 -2.56 1.75
CA PHE A 23 -10.71 -2.68 1.59
C PHE A 23 -10.32 -4.05 1.05
N GLU A 24 -10.86 -5.12 1.63
CA GLU A 24 -10.65 -6.48 1.15
C GLU A 24 -11.06 -6.65 -0.32
N LYS A 25 -12.23 -6.12 -0.71
CA LYS A 25 -12.69 -6.14 -2.11
C LYS A 25 -11.74 -5.39 -3.04
N LEU A 26 -11.19 -4.24 -2.60
CA LEU A 26 -10.23 -3.48 -3.39
C LEU A 26 -8.91 -4.22 -3.57
N LEU A 27 -8.42 -4.89 -2.52
CA LEU A 27 -7.20 -5.71 -2.56
C LEU A 27 -7.39 -6.92 -3.49
N LYS A 28 -8.42 -7.73 -3.27
CA LYS A 28 -8.73 -8.93 -4.08
C LYS A 28 -8.94 -8.62 -5.57
N SER A 29 -9.35 -7.40 -5.90
CA SER A 29 -9.53 -6.96 -7.29
C SER A 29 -8.32 -6.21 -7.86
N SER A 30 -7.21 -6.13 -7.12
CA SER A 30 -5.99 -5.38 -7.45
C SER A 30 -6.27 -3.92 -7.84
N LYS A 31 -7.31 -3.33 -7.23
CA LYS A 31 -7.79 -1.95 -7.46
C LYS A 31 -7.55 -1.05 -6.26
N PHE A 32 -6.86 -1.57 -5.25
CA PHE A 32 -6.42 -0.75 -4.14
C PHE A 32 -5.31 0.21 -4.60
N PHE A 33 -5.64 1.49 -4.51
CA PHE A 33 -4.72 2.60 -4.61
C PHE A 33 -5.11 3.58 -3.50
N SER A 34 -4.15 4.38 -3.07
CA SER A 34 -4.32 5.39 -2.01
C SER A 34 -4.35 6.83 -2.54
N PRO A 35 -5.18 7.19 -3.55
CA PRO A 35 -5.31 8.58 -3.98
C PRO A 35 -6.18 9.32 -2.95
N VAL A 36 -5.57 9.82 -1.88
CA VAL A 36 -6.33 10.44 -0.76
C VAL A 36 -7.20 11.61 -1.24
N TRP A 37 -6.79 12.30 -2.30
CA TRP A 37 -7.56 13.35 -2.98
C TRP A 37 -8.87 12.89 -3.66
N LEU A 38 -9.14 11.58 -3.74
CA LEU A 38 -10.41 11.03 -4.25
C LEU A 38 -11.36 10.57 -3.13
N LEU A 39 -10.97 10.74 -1.86
CA LEU A 39 -11.75 10.28 -0.72
C LEU A 39 -12.62 11.42 -0.17
N PHE A 40 -13.93 11.17 -0.05
CA PHE A 40 -14.84 12.00 0.73
C PHE A 40 -14.95 11.41 2.13
N ILE A 41 -14.50 12.17 3.13
CA ILE A 41 -14.34 11.68 4.51
C ILE A 41 -15.16 12.57 5.45
N ASP A 42 -15.95 11.96 6.31
CA ASP A 42 -16.63 12.68 7.39
C ASP A 42 -15.61 13.22 8.40
N LEU A 43 -15.65 14.53 8.66
CA LEU A 43 -14.67 15.20 9.51
C LEU A 43 -14.75 14.75 10.97
N ASN A 44 -15.95 14.48 11.47
CA ASN A 44 -16.15 14.03 12.85
C ASN A 44 -15.58 12.63 13.06
N PHE A 45 -15.80 11.73 12.10
CA PHE A 45 -15.17 10.42 12.06
C PHE A 45 -13.65 10.52 12.04
N LEU A 46 -13.07 11.35 11.16
CA LEU A 46 -11.62 11.52 11.06
C LEU A 46 -11.00 12.01 12.38
N ARG A 47 -11.64 12.99 13.03
CA ARG A 47 -11.23 13.49 14.36
C ARG A 47 -11.38 12.43 15.43
N LYS A 48 -12.46 11.63 15.40
CA LYS A 48 -12.71 10.56 16.37
C LYS A 48 -11.60 9.50 16.35
N ILE A 49 -11.17 9.08 15.16
CA ILE A 49 -10.09 8.09 15.00
C ILE A 49 -8.68 8.70 15.13
N LYS A 50 -8.58 10.03 15.30
CA LYS A 50 -7.33 10.78 15.45
C LYS A 50 -6.31 10.49 14.33
N LEU A 51 -6.78 10.30 13.11
CA LEU A 51 -5.94 9.90 11.98
C LEU A 51 -5.34 11.13 11.30
N THR A 52 -4.01 11.12 11.16
CA THR A 52 -3.19 12.17 10.53
C THR A 52 -2.15 11.55 9.60
N PHE A 53 -1.62 12.36 8.69
CA PHE A 53 -0.51 11.98 7.81
C PHE A 53 0.78 11.82 8.62
N ASN A 54 1.71 10.98 8.13
CA ASN A 54 2.93 10.64 8.85
C ASN A 54 4.15 11.14 8.09
N GLU A 55 4.67 12.28 8.52
CA GLU A 55 5.71 13.05 7.84
C GLU A 55 7.00 12.27 7.52
N ASN A 56 7.25 11.16 8.23
CA ASN A 56 8.45 10.33 8.07
C ASN A 56 8.26 9.13 7.11
N ILE A 57 7.10 9.01 6.45
CA ILE A 57 6.75 7.86 5.60
C ILE A 57 6.52 8.36 4.17
N VAL A 58 7.34 7.89 3.22
CA VAL A 58 7.22 8.25 1.79
C VAL A 58 5.88 7.85 1.20
N HIS A 59 5.38 6.70 1.63
CA HIS A 59 4.09 6.15 1.23
C HIS A 59 3.03 6.38 2.32
N GLU A 60 3.04 7.55 2.98
CA GLU A 60 2.12 7.86 4.08
C GLU A 60 0.64 7.73 3.67
N ASP A 61 0.31 8.05 2.41
CA ASP A 61 -1.02 7.88 1.83
C ASP A 61 -1.55 6.44 2.01
N ASP A 62 -0.67 5.45 1.84
CA ASP A 62 -1.00 4.03 1.97
C ASP A 62 -1.35 3.68 3.43
N LEU A 63 -0.61 4.24 4.39
CA LEU A 63 -0.89 4.06 5.81
C LEU A 63 -2.20 4.73 6.21
N PHE A 64 -2.36 6.00 5.82
CA PHE A 64 -3.55 6.80 6.08
C PHE A 64 -4.80 6.09 5.53
N THR A 65 -4.77 5.72 4.25
CA THR A 65 -5.91 5.09 3.59
C THR A 65 -6.24 3.72 4.19
N SER A 66 -5.22 2.95 4.58
CA SER A 66 -5.42 1.65 5.26
C SER A 66 -6.14 1.83 6.59
N PHE A 67 -5.67 2.72 7.47
CA PHE A 67 -6.33 2.97 8.75
C PHE A 67 -7.74 3.53 8.58
N LEU A 68 -7.93 4.42 7.61
CA LEU A 68 -9.25 4.98 7.31
C LEU A 68 -10.25 3.86 7.00
N PHE A 69 -9.88 2.89 6.17
CA PHE A 69 -10.74 1.75 5.86
C PHE A 69 -10.91 0.78 7.04
N LEU A 70 -9.84 0.50 7.78
CA LEU A 70 -9.89 -0.42 8.92
C LEU A 70 -10.83 0.08 10.02
N GLU A 71 -10.90 1.40 10.23
CA GLU A 71 -11.76 2.02 11.24
C GLU A 71 -13.19 2.33 10.75
N ALA A 72 -13.39 2.50 9.44
CA ALA A 72 -14.67 2.95 8.92
C ALA A 72 -15.75 1.87 9.04
N GLN A 73 -16.87 2.22 9.69
CA GLN A 73 -18.04 1.33 9.79
C GLN A 73 -18.93 1.38 8.54
N ARG A 74 -18.87 2.49 7.79
CA ARG A 74 -19.70 2.73 6.61
C ARG A 74 -18.85 3.41 5.54
N THR A 75 -18.76 2.76 4.40
CA THR A 75 -18.09 3.27 3.20
C THR A 75 -18.99 3.00 2.01
N ARG A 76 -18.90 3.85 0.98
CA ARG A 76 -19.64 3.67 -0.28
C ARG A 76 -18.75 4.10 -1.43
N TYR A 77 -18.68 3.29 -2.48
CA TYR A 77 -18.06 3.70 -3.73
C TYR A 77 -19.07 4.46 -4.59
N ILE A 78 -18.68 5.62 -5.12
CA ILE A 78 -19.49 6.37 -6.08
C ILE A 78 -18.92 6.09 -7.47
N SER A 79 -19.67 5.38 -8.31
CA SER A 79 -19.24 4.98 -9.65
C SER A 79 -19.39 6.12 -10.67
N ALA A 80 -18.69 7.23 -10.44
CA ALA A 80 -18.68 8.38 -11.34
C ALA A 80 -17.27 8.99 -11.41
N SER A 81 -16.96 9.63 -12.54
CA SER A 81 -15.67 10.26 -12.78
C SER A 81 -15.74 11.75 -12.44
N PHE A 82 -15.29 12.11 -11.23
CA PHE A 82 -15.30 13.50 -10.76
C PHE A 82 -13.94 14.21 -10.86
N PHE A 83 -12.89 13.49 -11.24
CA PHE A 83 -11.52 14.00 -11.19
C PHE A 83 -10.69 13.55 -12.39
N ILE A 84 -9.94 14.49 -12.96
CA ILE A 84 -8.96 14.24 -14.01
C ILE A 84 -7.59 14.57 -13.43
N ARG A 85 -6.72 13.55 -13.31
CA ARG A 85 -5.37 13.73 -12.78
C ARG A 85 -4.46 14.32 -13.85
N ARG A 86 -3.86 15.48 -13.59
CA ARG A 86 -2.73 16.00 -14.40
C ARG A 86 -1.46 15.23 -14.05
N LEU A 87 -0.82 14.61 -15.04
CA LEU A 87 0.51 14.01 -14.90
C LEU A 87 1.57 15.03 -15.31
N ARG A 88 2.58 15.26 -14.47
CA ARG A 88 3.73 16.14 -14.76
C ARG A 88 5.02 15.32 -14.84
N ALA A 89 5.89 15.65 -15.78
CA ALA A 89 7.25 15.13 -15.83
C ALA A 89 7.99 15.49 -14.53
N GLY A 90 8.75 14.55 -13.96
CA GLY A 90 9.44 14.74 -12.67
C GLY A 90 8.59 14.51 -11.41
N SER A 91 7.34 14.05 -11.52
CA SER A 91 6.56 13.66 -10.33
C SER A 91 7.24 12.51 -9.56
N PHE A 92 7.04 12.44 -8.24
CA PHE A 92 7.68 11.48 -7.30
C PHE A 92 7.73 10.01 -7.77
N MET A 93 6.79 9.59 -8.61
CA MET A 93 6.75 8.26 -9.24
C MET A 93 7.87 7.99 -10.28
N MET A 94 8.71 8.99 -10.59
CA MET A 94 9.83 8.89 -11.53
C MET A 94 11.20 8.81 -10.84
N VAL A 95 11.24 8.87 -9.50
CA VAL A 95 12.49 8.71 -8.74
C VAL A 95 12.84 7.21 -8.67
N PRO A 96 14.12 6.83 -8.84
CA PRO A 96 14.55 5.44 -8.66
C PRO A 96 14.13 4.89 -7.30
N TYR A 97 13.71 3.62 -7.29
CA TYR A 97 13.32 2.94 -6.07
C TYR A 97 14.53 2.84 -5.13
N SER A 98 14.38 3.35 -3.91
CA SER A 98 15.48 3.54 -2.96
C SER A 98 15.24 2.86 -1.62
N MET A 99 16.25 2.86 -0.75
CA MET A 99 16.10 2.40 0.64
C MET A 99 15.00 3.16 1.40
N LYS A 100 14.78 4.44 1.09
CA LYS A 100 13.70 5.24 1.69
C LYS A 100 12.32 4.65 1.38
N ASN A 101 12.11 4.16 0.16
CA ASN A 101 10.86 3.55 -0.26
C ASN A 101 10.59 2.23 0.48
N ILE A 102 11.56 1.32 0.51
CA ILE A 102 11.32 0.02 1.16
C ILE A 102 11.22 0.14 2.68
N ASN A 103 12.01 1.02 3.30
CA ASN A 103 11.90 1.29 4.73
C ASN A 103 10.52 1.87 5.08
N SER A 104 9.98 2.75 4.23
CA SER A 104 8.61 3.24 4.35
C SER A 104 7.61 2.08 4.36
N TYR A 105 7.70 1.14 3.42
CA TYR A 105 6.80 -0.03 3.40
C TYR A 105 6.94 -0.93 4.64
N PHE A 106 8.16 -1.15 5.14
CA PHE A 106 8.36 -1.89 6.38
C PHE A 106 7.80 -1.15 7.60
N MET A 107 7.94 0.17 7.69
CA MET A 107 7.32 0.98 8.75
C MET A 107 5.80 0.90 8.72
N ILE A 108 5.20 0.99 7.53
CA ILE A 108 3.75 0.82 7.33
C ILE A 108 3.34 -0.57 7.80
N GLY A 109 4.08 -1.60 7.37
CA GLY A 109 3.81 -2.97 7.78
C GLY A 109 3.84 -3.15 9.29
N THR A 110 4.82 -2.55 9.98
CA THR A 110 4.97 -2.68 11.43
C THR A 110 3.78 -2.05 12.15
N LYS A 111 3.34 -0.86 11.70
CA LYS A 111 2.17 -0.18 12.26
C LYS A 111 0.88 -0.97 12.04
N LEU A 112 0.69 -1.54 10.85
CA LEU A 112 -0.49 -2.36 10.56
C LEU A 112 -0.49 -3.68 11.35
N LEU A 113 0.67 -4.31 11.54
CA LEU A 113 0.78 -5.50 12.39
C LEU A 113 0.49 -5.19 13.86
N ALA A 114 0.96 -4.04 14.37
CA ALA A 114 0.61 -3.60 15.72
C ALA A 114 -0.91 -3.43 15.87
N TYR A 115 -1.54 -2.75 14.91
CA TYR A 115 -3.00 -2.62 14.85
C TYR A 115 -3.73 -3.97 14.84
N ALA A 116 -3.29 -4.91 13.99
CA ALA A 116 -3.91 -6.22 13.85
C ALA A 116 -3.76 -7.11 15.10
N LYS A 117 -2.78 -6.86 15.97
CA LYS A 117 -2.66 -7.53 17.27
C LYS A 117 -3.78 -7.13 18.23
N GLU A 118 -4.19 -5.86 18.17
CA GLU A 118 -5.24 -5.29 19.03
C GLU A 118 -6.64 -5.47 18.43
N ASN A 119 -6.74 -5.63 17.11
CA ASN A 119 -8.01 -5.64 16.37
C ASN A 119 -8.17 -6.92 15.51
N ILE A 120 -8.69 -7.98 16.13
CA ILE A 120 -8.86 -9.30 15.50
C ILE A 120 -9.68 -9.23 14.20
N LYS A 121 -10.73 -8.40 14.16
CA LYS A 121 -11.61 -8.23 12.98
C LYS A 121 -10.88 -7.66 11.76
N GLY A 122 -9.82 -6.86 11.96
CA GLY A 122 -9.04 -6.27 10.87
C GLY A 122 -7.85 -7.12 10.43
N LYS A 123 -7.49 -8.15 11.21
CA LYS A 123 -6.25 -8.92 11.03
C LYS A 123 -6.13 -9.59 9.67
N GLU A 124 -7.21 -10.20 9.17
CA GLU A 124 -7.19 -10.92 7.89
C GLU A 124 -6.98 -9.97 6.71
N VAL A 125 -7.66 -8.81 6.72
CA VAL A 125 -7.52 -7.78 5.69
C VAL A 125 -6.13 -7.14 5.75
N VAL A 126 -5.59 -6.91 6.95
CA VAL A 126 -4.20 -6.48 7.13
C VAL A 126 -3.23 -7.51 6.56
N ASP A 127 -3.38 -8.79 6.90
CA ASP A 127 -2.53 -9.87 6.40
C ASP A 127 -2.57 -9.95 4.87
N LEU A 128 -3.76 -9.81 4.26
CA LEU A 128 -3.92 -9.74 2.81
C LEU A 128 -3.15 -8.56 2.22
N TYR A 129 -3.31 -7.36 2.78
CA TYR A 129 -2.62 -6.17 2.28
C TYR A 129 -1.09 -6.28 2.41
N LEU A 130 -0.59 -6.77 3.55
CA LEU A 130 0.84 -6.96 3.77
C LEU A 130 1.44 -7.97 2.78
N ASN A 131 0.72 -9.05 2.47
CA ASN A 131 1.14 -10.02 1.46
C ASN A 131 1.33 -9.40 0.08
N GLU A 132 0.49 -8.45 -0.32
CA GLU A 132 0.62 -7.76 -1.61
C GLU A 132 1.70 -6.67 -1.55
N MET A 133 1.61 -5.78 -0.55
CA MET A 133 2.45 -4.60 -0.41
C MET A 133 3.92 -4.96 -0.14
N ILE A 134 4.20 -5.79 0.86
CA ILE A 134 5.58 -6.14 1.23
C ILE A 134 6.24 -6.97 0.13
N ASN A 135 5.50 -7.94 -0.43
CA ASN A 135 6.02 -8.75 -1.54
C ASN A 135 6.37 -7.87 -2.76
N ALA A 136 5.52 -6.91 -3.13
CA ALA A 136 5.79 -5.99 -4.23
C ALA A 136 6.96 -5.03 -3.93
N ALA A 137 7.05 -4.54 -2.70
CA ALA A 137 8.13 -3.67 -2.25
C ALA A 137 9.50 -4.37 -2.30
N VAL A 138 9.57 -5.61 -1.82
CA VAL A 138 10.79 -6.44 -1.89
C VAL A 138 11.11 -6.84 -3.32
N TRP A 139 10.09 -7.14 -4.14
CA TRP A 139 10.32 -7.42 -5.56
C TRP A 139 11.02 -6.24 -6.24
N LYS A 140 10.52 -5.02 -6.07
CA LYS A 140 11.10 -3.81 -6.71
C LYS A 140 12.54 -3.53 -6.29
N ALA A 141 12.97 -4.02 -5.12
CA ALA A 141 14.33 -3.84 -4.63
C ALA A 141 15.42 -4.55 -5.45
N TYR A 142 15.08 -5.40 -6.43
CA TYR A 142 16.08 -5.95 -7.36
C TYR A 142 16.85 -4.87 -8.12
N ALA A 143 16.23 -3.71 -8.32
CA ALA A 143 16.80 -2.56 -9.01
C ALA A 143 17.69 -1.68 -8.10
N MET A 144 18.17 -2.21 -6.98
CA MET A 144 19.11 -1.52 -6.08
C MET A 144 20.51 -2.14 -6.08
N PRO A 145 21.55 -1.44 -5.60
CA PRO A 145 22.90 -2.00 -5.44
C PRO A 145 22.92 -3.25 -4.57
N TRP A 146 23.91 -4.12 -4.82
CA TRP A 146 24.04 -5.43 -4.16
C TRP A 146 23.98 -5.37 -2.62
N LYS A 147 24.68 -4.40 -2.02
CA LYS A 147 24.69 -4.22 -0.56
C LYS A 147 23.27 -4.04 0.01
N ASN A 148 22.44 -3.24 -0.66
CA ASN A 148 21.05 -3.01 -0.25
C ASN A 148 20.20 -4.28 -0.44
N ARG A 149 20.42 -5.02 -1.54
CA ARG A 149 19.70 -6.27 -1.83
C ARG A 149 19.95 -7.31 -0.73
N ILE A 150 21.19 -7.48 -0.29
CA ILE A 150 21.55 -8.38 0.83
C ILE A 150 20.92 -7.93 2.14
N TYR A 151 20.99 -6.64 2.46
CA TYR A 151 20.34 -6.10 3.66
C TYR A 151 18.83 -6.40 3.68
N ILE A 152 18.16 -6.16 2.55
CA ILE A 152 16.72 -6.40 2.39
C ILE A 152 16.39 -7.88 2.45
N LEU A 153 17.23 -8.76 1.91
CA LEU A 153 17.08 -10.21 2.02
C LEU A 153 17.07 -10.64 3.50
N ILE A 154 18.08 -10.22 4.27
CA ILE A 154 18.23 -10.56 5.69
C ILE A 154 17.01 -10.07 6.48
N LEU A 155 16.61 -8.81 6.27
CA LEU A 155 15.46 -8.23 6.95
C LEU A 155 14.16 -8.94 6.55
N SER A 156 14.02 -9.33 5.28
CA SER A 156 12.86 -10.08 4.79
C SER A 156 12.76 -11.44 5.46
N LEU A 157 13.87 -12.18 5.58
CA LEU A 157 13.89 -13.49 6.22
C LEU A 157 13.65 -13.42 7.73
N ARG A 158 14.15 -12.36 8.40
CA ARG A 158 14.02 -12.18 9.84
C ARG A 158 12.64 -11.70 10.27
N SER A 159 12.10 -10.67 9.60
CA SER A 159 10.91 -9.94 10.07
C SER A 159 9.70 -10.07 9.15
N TRP A 160 9.91 -10.36 7.87
CA TRP A 160 8.84 -10.32 6.85
C TRP A 160 8.62 -11.65 6.13
N ARG A 161 9.16 -12.76 6.65
CA ARG A 161 9.17 -14.07 5.96
C ARG A 161 7.78 -14.54 5.54
N LYS A 162 6.76 -14.21 6.34
CA LYS A 162 5.35 -14.56 6.09
C LYS A 162 4.81 -13.87 4.83
N TYR A 163 5.29 -12.68 4.51
CA TYR A 163 4.73 -11.78 3.50
C TYR A 163 5.59 -11.67 2.23
N VAL A 164 6.66 -12.46 2.12
CA VAL A 164 7.56 -12.42 0.96
C VAL A 164 7.63 -13.80 0.33
N ARG A 165 7.24 -13.90 -0.95
CA ARG A 165 7.28 -15.16 -1.70
C ARG A 165 8.72 -15.56 -2.01
N ILE A 166 9.00 -16.86 -2.01
CA ILE A 166 10.32 -17.39 -2.38
C ILE A 166 10.77 -16.88 -3.76
N LYS A 167 9.87 -16.88 -4.75
CA LYS A 167 10.12 -16.31 -6.10
C LYS A 167 10.61 -14.85 -6.03
N THR A 168 10.07 -14.05 -5.11
CA THR A 168 10.47 -12.65 -4.92
C THR A 168 11.89 -12.55 -4.38
N LEU A 169 12.31 -13.44 -3.48
CA LEU A 169 13.69 -13.50 -2.98
C LEU A 169 14.68 -13.89 -4.09
N PHE A 170 14.31 -14.84 -4.96
CA PHE A 170 15.13 -15.16 -6.14
C PHE A 170 15.27 -13.96 -7.08
N VAL A 171 14.18 -13.26 -7.37
CA VAL A 171 14.25 -12.03 -8.18
C VAL A 171 15.13 -10.97 -7.49
N LEU A 172 14.96 -10.80 -6.18
CA LEU A 172 15.76 -9.89 -5.37
C LEU A 172 17.25 -10.20 -5.45
N LEU A 173 17.71 -11.43 -5.73
CA LEU A 173 19.14 -11.76 -5.82
C LEU A 173 19.67 -11.92 -7.24
N PHE A 174 18.89 -12.46 -8.15
CA PHE A 174 19.43 -12.88 -9.45
C PHE A 174 18.97 -12.03 -10.63
N LYS A 175 17.92 -11.22 -10.48
CA LYS A 175 17.53 -10.30 -11.55
C LYS A 175 18.63 -9.26 -11.73
N LYS A 176 19.05 -9.06 -12.99
CA LYS A 176 20.10 -8.11 -13.36
C LYS A 176 19.71 -6.71 -12.89
N TYR A 177 20.67 -6.04 -12.26
CA TYR A 177 20.56 -4.63 -11.91
C TYR A 177 20.59 -3.81 -13.20
N THR A 178 19.62 -2.93 -13.39
CA THR A 178 19.48 -2.09 -14.59
C THR A 178 19.76 -0.61 -14.30
N GLY A 179 20.51 -0.30 -13.23
CA GLY A 179 20.91 1.09 -12.97
C GLY A 179 21.98 1.51 -13.97
N SER A 180 21.68 2.57 -14.71
CA SER A 180 22.65 3.41 -15.43
C SER A 180 23.15 4.49 -14.49
#